data_AF-A0A4S9X9V6-F1
#
_entry.id   AF-A0A4S9X9V6-F1
#
_cell.length_a   1.000
_cell.length_b   1.000
_cell.length_c   1.000
_cell.angle_alpha   90.00
_cell.angle_beta   90.00
_cell.angle_gamma   90.00
#
_symmetry.space_group_name_H-M   'P 1'
#
loop_
_entity.id
_entity.type
_entity.pdbx_description
1 polymer ?
#
loop_
_entity_poly.entity_id
_entity_poly.type
_entity_poly.pdbx_seq_one_letter_code
_entity_poly.pdbx_strand_id
1 'polypeptide(L)'
;MATKKDQLAARIAHLKLRLAPLVPLPTGSPHPDFPKTLLEYHLLTEEQLDGIASYYHQSTPSIWTHQYPACMNWDKEMLAKRRASVAQHLRRASQVESNAWWEELLAAEEEENKVVVVGGKRRPSVQFAEGLTDGERVAIKRRKLGKFIGLMNCETPVEEIEERLRASMEKAIRLAQEELRRAEEWELRLSKLA
;
A
#
# COMPACT_ATOMS: atom_id res chain seq x y z
N MET A 1 -25.12 -18.64 19.77
CA MET A 1 -24.01 -18.42 18.82
C MET A 1 -24.61 -18.10 17.46
N ALA A 2 -24.14 -17.07 16.76
CA ALA A 2 -24.63 -16.76 15.42
C ALA A 2 -24.28 -17.90 14.46
N THR A 3 -25.22 -18.31 13.58
CA THR A 3 -24.95 -19.35 12.59
C THR A 3 -24.05 -18.81 11.48
N LYS A 4 -23.40 -19.68 10.70
CA LYS A 4 -22.61 -19.26 9.53
C LYS A 4 -23.43 -18.43 8.54
N LYS A 5 -24.73 -18.74 8.41
CA LYS A 5 -25.69 -17.99 7.58
C LYS A 5 -25.85 -16.55 8.09
N ASP A 6 -25.96 -16.37 9.40
CA ASP A 6 -26.10 -15.05 10.03
C ASP A 6 -24.81 -14.22 9.86
N GLN A 7 -23.65 -14.86 10.00
CA GLN A 7 -22.35 -14.21 9.76
C GLN A 7 -22.20 -13.77 8.30
N LEU A 8 -22.55 -14.63 7.34
CA LEU A 8 -22.52 -14.28 5.92
C LEU A 8 -23.49 -13.14 5.60
N ALA A 9 -24.71 -13.19 6.13
CA ALA A 9 -25.70 -12.14 5.94
C ALA A 9 -25.21 -10.79 6.49
N ALA A 10 -24.58 -10.78 7.68
CA ALA A 10 -23.98 -9.59 8.27
C ALA A 10 -22.84 -9.03 7.40
N ARG A 11 -21.97 -9.89 6.85
CA ARG A 11 -20.91 -9.48 5.92
C ARG A 11 -21.46 -8.88 4.63
N ILE A 12 -22.48 -9.49 4.04
CA ILE A 12 -23.15 -8.95 2.85
C ILE A 12 -23.80 -7.60 3.15
N ALA A 13 -24.45 -7.46 4.31
CA ALA A 13 -25.05 -6.19 4.71
C ALA A 13 -23.98 -5.09 4.87
N HIS A 14 -22.83 -5.42 5.47
CA HIS A 14 -21.70 -4.52 5.58
C HIS A 14 -21.15 -4.10 4.20
N LEU A 15 -20.91 -5.05 3.31
CA LEU A 15 -20.42 -4.79 1.95
C LEU A 15 -21.37 -3.90 1.12
N LYS A 16 -22.67 -3.92 1.42
CA LYS A 16 -23.69 -3.08 0.78
C LYS A 16 -23.74 -1.63 1.30
N LEU A 17 -23.03 -1.29 2.37
CA LEU A 17 -23.00 0.07 2.90
C LEU A 17 -22.52 1.05 1.83
N ARG A 18 -23.26 2.16 1.66
CA ARG A 18 -22.94 3.19 0.69
C ARG A 18 -21.88 4.14 1.21
N LEU A 19 -20.96 4.51 0.33
CA LEU A 19 -19.92 5.50 0.60
C LEU A 19 -20.33 6.83 -0.03
N ALA A 20 -20.07 7.92 0.69
CA ALA A 20 -20.28 9.27 0.16
C ALA A 20 -19.10 9.63 -0.75
N PRO A 21 -19.35 10.16 -1.96
CA PRO A 21 -18.28 10.53 -2.86
C PRO A 21 -17.54 11.77 -2.38
N LEU A 22 -16.20 11.73 -2.44
CA LEU A 22 -15.39 12.93 -2.24
C LEU A 22 -15.41 13.80 -3.50
N VAL A 23 -15.38 15.12 -3.33
CA VAL A 23 -15.33 16.09 -4.42
C VAL A 23 -13.89 16.60 -4.54
N PRO A 24 -13.32 16.69 -5.75
CA PRO A 24 -11.98 17.25 -5.93
C PRO A 24 -11.98 18.77 -5.73
N LEU A 25 -10.86 19.29 -5.25
CA LEU A 25 -10.58 20.72 -5.13
C LEU A 25 -9.97 21.28 -6.43
N PRO A 26 -10.25 22.56 -6.77
CA PRO A 26 -11.12 23.49 -6.03
C PRO A 26 -12.61 23.22 -6.24
N THR A 27 -13.00 22.64 -7.38
CA THR A 27 -14.36 22.17 -7.68
C THR A 27 -14.29 21.07 -8.75
N GLY A 28 -15.27 20.18 -8.79
CA GLY A 28 -15.40 19.17 -9.84
C GLY A 28 -16.42 18.09 -9.51
N SER A 29 -16.57 17.12 -10.41
CA SER A 29 -17.33 15.90 -10.10
C SER A 29 -16.42 14.88 -9.40
N PRO A 30 -16.96 13.97 -8.58
CA PRO A 30 -16.21 12.84 -8.06
C PRO A 30 -15.55 12.02 -9.18
N HIS A 31 -14.42 11.39 -8.89
CA HIS A 31 -13.76 10.48 -9.84
C HIS A 31 -14.76 9.41 -10.35
N PRO A 32 -14.76 9.04 -11.65
CA PRO A 32 -15.72 8.08 -12.21
C PRO A 32 -15.70 6.72 -11.51
N ASP A 33 -14.50 6.23 -11.14
CA ASP A 33 -14.32 4.97 -10.39
C ASP A 33 -14.39 5.15 -8.85
N PHE A 34 -14.87 6.30 -8.35
CA PHE A 34 -14.99 6.46 -6.90
C PHE A 34 -16.01 5.44 -6.35
N PRO A 35 -15.64 4.62 -5.34
CA PRO A 35 -16.48 3.52 -4.91
C PRO A 35 -17.77 4.04 -4.25
N LYS A 36 -18.91 3.52 -4.68
CA LYS A 36 -20.24 3.86 -4.17
C LYS A 36 -20.64 2.98 -2.99
N THR A 37 -20.00 1.81 -2.84
CA THR A 37 -20.23 0.88 -1.73
C THR A 37 -18.91 0.31 -1.20
N LEU A 38 -18.94 -0.28 0.00
CA LEU A 38 -17.78 -0.99 0.54
C LEU A 38 -17.35 -2.17 -0.35
N LEU A 39 -18.31 -2.89 -0.95
CA LEU A 39 -18.00 -3.94 -1.93
C LEU A 39 -17.16 -3.40 -3.09
N GLU A 40 -17.60 -2.30 -3.69
CA GLU A 40 -16.92 -1.69 -4.83
C GLU A 40 -15.51 -1.21 -4.44
N TYR A 41 -15.35 -0.65 -3.23
CA TYR A 41 -14.04 -0.30 -2.67
C TYR A 41 -13.10 -1.52 -2.56
N HIS A 42 -13.60 -2.67 -2.08
CA HIS A 42 -12.82 -3.91 -2.00
C HIS A 42 -12.53 -4.55 -3.36
N LEU A 43 -13.19 -4.11 -4.42
CA LEU A 43 -12.98 -4.61 -5.79
C LEU A 43 -12.15 -3.66 -6.67
N LEU A 44 -11.73 -2.50 -6.16
CA LEU A 44 -10.89 -1.57 -6.90
C LEU A 44 -9.59 -2.23 -7.36
N THR A 45 -9.29 -2.10 -8.66
CA THR A 45 -8.03 -2.55 -9.26
C THR A 45 -6.89 -1.59 -8.93
N GLU A 46 -5.66 -2.04 -9.20
CA GLU A 46 -4.47 -1.22 -9.01
C GLU A 46 -4.53 0.09 -9.83
N GLU A 47 -4.94 -0.01 -11.08
CA GLU A 47 -5.04 1.12 -12.01
C GLU A 47 -6.11 2.13 -11.57
N GLN A 48 -7.25 1.64 -11.07
CA GLN A 48 -8.31 2.50 -10.52
C GLN A 48 -7.82 3.23 -9.26
N LEU A 49 -7.09 2.53 -8.38
CA LEU A 49 -6.49 3.14 -7.19
C LEU A 49 -5.48 4.24 -7.56
N ASP A 50 -4.61 4.01 -8.54
CA ASP A 50 -3.64 5.01 -9.02
C ASP A 50 -4.35 6.20 -9.70
N GLY A 51 -5.41 5.96 -10.47
CA GLY A 51 -6.23 6.99 -11.10
C GLY A 51 -6.87 7.92 -10.07
N ILE A 52 -7.51 7.33 -9.05
CA ILE A 52 -8.11 8.06 -7.93
C ILE A 52 -7.04 8.90 -7.21
N ALA A 53 -5.89 8.31 -6.88
CA ALA A 53 -4.81 9.02 -6.19
C ALA A 53 -4.25 10.20 -7.01
N SER A 54 -4.15 10.05 -8.33
CA SER A 54 -3.75 11.15 -9.21
C SER A 54 -4.81 12.26 -9.24
N TYR A 55 -6.09 11.89 -9.36
CA TYR A 55 -7.20 12.83 -9.48
C TYR A 55 -7.35 13.74 -8.25
N TYR A 56 -7.17 13.20 -7.05
CA TYR A 56 -7.20 13.97 -5.80
C TYR A 56 -5.85 14.59 -5.41
N HIS A 57 -4.93 14.76 -6.37
CA HIS A 57 -3.60 15.37 -6.17
C HIS A 57 -2.75 14.67 -5.08
N GLN A 58 -2.99 13.39 -4.84
CA GLN A 58 -2.28 12.63 -3.80
C GLN A 58 -1.02 11.93 -4.33
N SER A 59 -1.02 11.52 -5.60
CA SER A 59 0.16 10.91 -6.26
C SER A 59 1.06 11.91 -6.97
N THR A 60 0.50 13.06 -7.40
CA THR A 60 1.24 14.19 -7.94
C THR A 60 0.89 15.42 -7.10
N PRO A 61 1.64 15.67 -6.00
CA PRO A 61 1.31 16.74 -5.08
C PRO A 61 1.23 18.12 -5.76
N SER A 62 0.29 18.93 -5.30
CA SER A 62 0.02 20.30 -5.77
C SER A 62 -0.41 21.18 -4.60
N ILE A 63 -0.76 22.43 -4.87
CA ILE A 63 -1.31 23.36 -3.88
C ILE A 63 -2.55 22.84 -3.14
N TRP A 64 -3.27 21.88 -3.72
CA TRP A 64 -4.51 21.31 -3.17
C TRP A 64 -4.28 20.09 -2.29
N THR A 65 -3.11 19.44 -2.35
CA THR A 65 -2.86 18.14 -1.70
C THR A 65 -3.13 18.17 -0.20
N HIS A 66 -2.70 19.23 0.47
CA HIS A 66 -2.87 19.43 1.91
C HIS A 66 -4.19 20.11 2.30
N GLN A 67 -5.04 20.44 1.32
CA GLN A 67 -6.36 21.02 1.56
C GLN A 67 -7.47 19.96 1.68
N TYR A 68 -7.17 18.70 1.34
CA TYR A 68 -8.06 17.58 1.62
C TYR A 68 -8.04 17.20 3.10
N PRO A 69 -9.13 16.62 3.65
CA PRO A 69 -9.23 16.25 5.07
C PRO A 69 -8.12 15.29 5.56
N ALA A 70 -7.54 14.50 4.66
CA ALA A 70 -6.44 13.60 4.94
C ALA A 70 -5.48 13.54 3.75
N CYS A 71 -4.23 13.13 3.99
CA CYS A 71 -3.23 12.85 2.95
C CYS A 71 -3.01 11.34 2.81
N MET A 72 -2.90 10.83 1.58
CA MET A 72 -2.62 9.40 1.33
C MET A 72 -1.14 9.02 1.52
N ASN A 73 -0.21 10.00 1.46
CA ASN A 73 1.24 9.78 1.36
C ASN A 73 1.57 8.77 0.26
N TRP A 74 1.17 9.07 -0.99
CA TRP A 74 1.27 8.15 -2.12
C TRP A 74 2.67 8.16 -2.74
N ASP A 75 3.52 7.26 -2.27
CA ASP A 75 4.88 7.10 -2.79
C ASP A 75 4.87 6.31 -4.09
N LYS A 76 5.03 7.01 -5.22
CA LYS A 76 5.00 6.41 -6.57
C LYS A 76 6.14 5.43 -6.82
N GLU A 77 7.33 5.67 -6.26
CA GLU A 77 8.49 4.81 -6.49
C GLU A 77 8.32 3.49 -5.73
N MET A 78 7.90 3.58 -4.47
CA MET A 78 7.64 2.41 -3.64
C MET A 78 6.46 1.59 -4.16
N LEU A 79 5.41 2.26 -4.63
CA LEU A 79 4.19 1.64 -5.14
C LEU A 79 4.21 1.37 -6.65
N ALA A 80 5.38 1.48 -7.30
CA ALA A 80 5.52 1.15 -8.70
C ALA A 80 5.47 -0.38 -8.90
N LYS A 81 4.78 -0.80 -9.96
CA LYS A 81 4.83 -2.19 -10.41
C LYS A 81 6.25 -2.50 -10.87
N ARG A 82 6.97 -3.37 -10.15
CA ARG A 82 8.23 -3.91 -10.67
C ARG A 82 7.88 -4.67 -11.94
N ARG A 83 8.52 -4.30 -13.06
CA ARG A 83 8.39 -5.06 -14.30
C ARG A 83 8.96 -6.46 -14.01
N ALA A 84 8.09 -7.42 -13.72
CA ALA A 84 8.55 -8.79 -13.58
C ALA A 84 9.24 -9.17 -14.90
N SER A 85 10.41 -9.79 -14.82
CA SER A 85 11.02 -10.38 -16.00
C SER A 85 9.98 -11.27 -16.68
N VAL A 86 9.88 -11.21 -18.01
CA VAL A 86 8.95 -12.03 -18.80
C VAL A 86 9.03 -13.53 -18.40
N ALA A 87 10.21 -13.99 -17.98
CA ALA A 87 10.44 -15.33 -17.48
C ALA A 87 9.67 -15.69 -16.18
N GLN A 88 9.38 -14.72 -15.32
CA GLN A 88 8.64 -14.93 -14.08
C GLN A 88 7.12 -15.04 -14.32
N HIS A 89 6.59 -14.27 -15.28
CA HIS A 89 5.18 -14.37 -15.69
C HIS A 89 4.88 -15.73 -16.35
N LEU A 90 5.76 -16.21 -17.23
CA LEU A 90 5.59 -17.50 -17.91
C LEU A 90 5.58 -18.69 -16.93
N ARG A 91 6.40 -18.63 -15.86
CA ARG A 91 6.41 -19.66 -14.80
C ARG A 91 5.10 -19.70 -14.00
N ARG A 92 4.51 -18.54 -13.71
CA ARG A 92 3.29 -18.43 -12.89
C ARG A 92 2.03 -18.81 -13.67
N ALA A 93 1.98 -18.48 -14.97
CA ALA A 93 0.88 -18.87 -15.85
C ALA A 93 0.76 -20.41 -16.00
N SER A 94 1.87 -21.14 -15.89
CA SER A 94 1.90 -22.60 -15.89
C SER A 94 1.26 -23.26 -14.66
N GLN A 95 0.93 -22.50 -13.61
CA GLN A 95 0.57 -23.03 -12.30
C GLN A 95 -0.91 -22.74 -11.92
N VAL A 96 -1.68 -22.12 -12.82
CA VAL A 96 -3.08 -21.74 -12.57
C VAL A 96 -4.02 -22.85 -13.04
N GLU A 97 -3.98 -23.97 -12.34
CA GLU A 97 -5.09 -24.93 -12.31
C GLU A 97 -5.32 -25.33 -10.85
N SER A 98 -6.09 -24.53 -10.11
CA SER A 98 -6.97 -25.01 -9.03
C SER A 98 -7.60 -23.85 -8.26
N ASN A 99 -8.84 -24.07 -7.84
CA ASN A 99 -9.67 -23.20 -6.99
C ASN A 99 -9.11 -22.96 -5.56
N ALA A 100 -7.81 -23.22 -5.32
CA ALA A 100 -7.14 -23.02 -4.04
C ALA A 100 -6.89 -21.53 -3.72
N TRP A 101 -6.81 -20.69 -4.74
CA TRP A 101 -6.50 -19.26 -4.59
C TRP A 101 -7.58 -18.48 -3.82
N TRP A 102 -8.86 -18.83 -4.01
CA TRP A 102 -9.96 -18.17 -3.28
C TRP A 102 -10.05 -18.60 -1.82
N GLU A 103 -9.71 -19.86 -1.52
CA GLU A 103 -9.64 -20.36 -0.13
C GLU A 103 -8.45 -19.74 0.61
N GLU A 104 -7.30 -19.55 -0.06
CA GLU A 104 -6.12 -18.90 0.51
C GLU A 104 -6.34 -17.40 0.75
N LEU A 105 -7.04 -16.71 -0.15
CA LEU A 105 -7.40 -15.30 -0.01
C LEU A 105 -8.41 -15.06 1.12
N LEU A 106 -9.44 -15.91 1.23
CA LEU A 106 -10.43 -15.86 2.33
C LEU A 106 -9.81 -16.27 3.66
N ALA A 107 -8.89 -17.24 3.68
CA ALA A 107 -8.12 -17.60 4.86
C ALA A 107 -7.19 -16.47 5.30
N ALA A 108 -6.57 -15.75 4.36
CA ALA A 108 -5.77 -14.56 4.65
C ALA A 108 -6.62 -13.41 5.22
N GLU A 109 -7.83 -13.15 4.68
CA GLU A 109 -8.74 -12.13 5.22
C GLU A 109 -9.34 -12.52 6.59
N GLU A 110 -9.61 -13.80 6.83
CA GLU A 110 -10.11 -14.31 8.11
C GLU A 110 -9.02 -14.32 9.19
N GLU A 111 -7.77 -14.58 8.81
CA GLU A 111 -6.59 -14.44 9.67
C GLU A 111 -6.22 -12.96 9.91
N GLU A 112 -6.37 -12.09 8.91
CA GLU A 112 -6.21 -10.64 9.08
C GLU A 112 -7.25 -10.04 10.04
N ASN A 113 -8.48 -10.57 10.06
CA ASN A 113 -9.55 -10.14 10.98
C ASN A 113 -9.50 -10.81 12.37
N LYS A 114 -8.81 -11.94 12.54
CA LYS A 114 -8.63 -12.60 13.85
C LYS A 114 -7.59 -11.92 14.75
N VAL A 115 -6.68 -11.14 14.18
CA VAL A 115 -5.53 -10.53 14.90
C VAL A 115 -5.93 -9.36 15.83
N VAL A 116 -7.21 -8.97 15.89
CA VAL A 116 -7.70 -7.94 16.84
C VAL A 116 -7.86 -8.47 18.27
N VAL A 117 -7.80 -9.80 18.50
CA VAL A 117 -7.96 -10.37 19.85
C VAL A 117 -6.90 -11.44 20.15
N VAL A 118 -5.91 -11.01 20.95
CA VAL A 118 -5.00 -11.82 21.79
C VAL A 118 -3.92 -12.65 21.07
N GLY A 119 -2.65 -12.33 21.40
CA GLY A 119 -1.59 -13.35 21.47
C GLY A 119 -0.52 -13.33 20.38
N GLY A 120 0.33 -12.32 20.38
CA GLY A 120 1.79 -12.46 20.22
C GLY A 120 2.36 -13.40 19.14
N LYS A 121 1.77 -13.50 17.95
CA LYS A 121 2.38 -14.20 16.80
C LYS A 121 2.61 -13.22 15.64
N ARG A 122 3.90 -13.00 15.37
CA ARG A 122 4.48 -12.14 14.33
C ARG A 122 3.88 -12.43 12.95
N ARG A 123 3.40 -11.39 12.25
CA ARG A 123 3.31 -11.43 10.77
C ARG A 123 4.74 -11.42 10.20
N PRO A 124 5.01 -12.10 9.07
CA PRO A 124 6.27 -11.90 8.37
C PRO A 124 6.35 -10.42 7.96
N SER A 125 7.40 -9.75 8.44
CA SER A 125 7.80 -8.39 8.09
C SER A 125 7.67 -8.19 6.57
N VAL A 126 7.03 -7.11 6.12
CA VAL A 126 7.10 -6.71 4.72
C VAL A 126 8.56 -6.35 4.45
N GLN A 127 9.33 -7.28 3.89
CA GLN A 127 10.73 -7.05 3.58
C GLN A 127 10.82 -6.11 2.38
N PHE A 128 10.80 -4.80 2.65
CA PHE A 128 10.93 -3.76 1.61
C PHE A 128 12.23 -3.87 0.78
N ALA A 129 13.19 -4.68 1.24
CA ALA A 129 14.43 -5.00 0.53
C ALA A 129 14.20 -5.77 -0.79
N GLU A 130 13.21 -6.67 -0.87
CA GLU A 130 12.95 -7.48 -2.09
C GLU A 130 11.86 -6.90 -3.00
N GLY A 131 11.22 -5.79 -2.58
CA GLY A 131 10.10 -5.17 -3.29
C GLY A 131 8.76 -5.83 -3.00
N LEU A 132 7.68 -5.07 -3.17
CA LEU A 132 6.32 -5.52 -2.85
C LEU A 132 5.77 -6.48 -3.91
N THR A 133 5.12 -7.56 -3.47
CA THR A 133 4.26 -8.37 -4.35
C THR A 133 3.05 -7.56 -4.84
N ASP A 134 2.38 -8.05 -5.89
CA ASP A 134 1.19 -7.38 -6.44
C ASP A 134 0.06 -7.27 -5.41
N GLY A 135 -0.19 -8.32 -4.63
CA GLY A 135 -1.21 -8.32 -3.58
C GLY A 135 -0.91 -7.33 -2.46
N GLU A 136 0.33 -7.32 -1.95
CA GLU A 136 0.74 -6.38 -0.90
C GLU A 136 0.65 -4.92 -1.37
N ARG A 137 1.08 -4.65 -2.60
CA ARG A 137 1.04 -3.31 -3.18
C ARG A 137 -0.39 -2.80 -3.32
N VAL A 138 -1.30 -3.63 -3.83
CA VAL A 138 -2.73 -3.29 -3.94
C VAL A 138 -3.35 -3.10 -2.55
N ALA A 139 -3.02 -3.94 -1.57
CA ALA A 139 -3.50 -3.81 -0.19
C ALA A 139 -3.04 -2.49 0.44
N ILE A 140 -1.77 -2.11 0.27
CA ILE A 140 -1.24 -0.81 0.75
C ILE A 140 -1.93 0.36 0.06
N LYS A 141 -2.07 0.33 -1.28
CA LYS A 141 -2.77 1.37 -2.05
C LYS A 141 -4.22 1.54 -1.57
N ARG A 142 -4.93 0.42 -1.39
CA ARG A 142 -6.31 0.39 -0.90
C ARG A 142 -6.42 0.95 0.50
N ARG A 143 -5.57 0.53 1.44
CA ARG A 143 -5.53 1.05 2.81
C ARG A 143 -5.28 2.57 2.85
N LYS A 144 -4.36 3.07 2.03
CA LYS A 144 -4.11 4.52 1.89
C LYS A 144 -5.35 5.27 1.38
N LEU A 145 -6.04 4.73 0.38
CA LEU A 145 -7.32 5.30 -0.08
C LEU A 145 -8.39 5.24 1.01
N GLY A 146 -8.54 4.11 1.71
CA GLY A 146 -9.51 3.93 2.79
C GLY A 146 -9.33 4.97 3.88
N LYS A 147 -8.08 5.21 4.32
CA LYS A 147 -7.76 6.28 5.26
C LYS A 147 -8.15 7.66 4.74
N PHE A 148 -7.86 7.93 3.47
CA PHE A 148 -8.16 9.22 2.83
C PHE A 148 -9.65 9.53 2.73
N ILE A 149 -10.50 8.53 2.50
CA ILE A 149 -11.95 8.68 2.43
C ILE A 149 -12.65 8.48 3.79
N GLY A 150 -11.89 8.32 4.88
CA GLY A 150 -12.41 8.24 6.25
C GLY A 150 -12.90 6.86 6.70
N LEU A 151 -12.45 5.77 6.08
CA LEU A 151 -12.75 4.42 6.56
C LEU A 151 -11.94 4.08 7.81
N MET A 152 -12.62 3.49 8.80
CA MET A 152 -12.00 2.98 10.03
C MET A 152 -11.09 1.79 9.74
N ASN A 153 -10.11 1.56 10.61
CA ASN A 153 -9.16 0.44 10.53
C ASN A 153 -8.29 0.43 9.26
N CYS A 154 -8.16 1.57 8.57
CA CYS A 154 -7.27 1.75 7.42
C CYS A 154 -5.93 2.42 7.82
N GLU A 155 -5.57 2.37 9.10
CA GLU A 155 -4.33 2.95 9.59
C GLU A 155 -3.12 2.12 9.15
N THR A 156 -1.99 2.78 8.92
CA THR A 156 -0.74 2.08 8.63
C THR A 156 -0.19 1.53 9.95
N PRO A 157 0.07 0.21 10.07
CA PRO A 157 0.61 -0.40 11.28
C PRO A 157 1.92 0.28 11.72
N VAL A 158 2.13 0.39 13.03
CA VAL A 158 3.28 1.09 13.62
C VAL A 158 4.59 0.42 13.23
N GLU A 159 4.60 -0.91 13.20
CA GLU A 159 5.77 -1.70 12.82
C GLU A 159 6.21 -1.40 11.38
N GLU A 160 5.25 -1.24 10.46
CA GLU A 160 5.51 -0.86 9.07
C GLU A 160 6.13 0.55 8.99
N ILE A 161 5.71 1.47 9.87
CA ILE A 161 6.27 2.82 9.95
C ILE A 161 7.70 2.78 10.49
N GLU A 162 7.93 2.03 11.58
CA GLU A 162 9.25 1.89 12.21
C GLU A 162 10.27 1.27 11.26
N GLU A 163 9.90 0.22 10.54
CA GLU A 163 10.76 -0.41 9.55
C GLU A 163 11.13 0.54 8.41
N ARG A 164 10.17 1.34 7.93
CA ARG A 164 10.43 2.38 6.92
C ARG A 164 11.40 3.43 7.43
N LEU A 165 11.19 3.91 8.66
CA LEU A 165 12.07 4.90 9.27
C LEU A 165 13.48 4.35 9.43
N ARG A 166 13.61 3.09 9.87
CA ARG A 166 14.88 2.38 9.99
C ARG A 166 15.59 2.26 8.64
N ALA A 167 14.90 1.75 7.61
CA ALA A 167 15.47 1.60 6.28
C ALA A 167 15.91 2.95 5.68
N SER A 168 15.12 4.02 5.88
CA SER A 168 15.48 5.36 5.47
C SER A 168 16.73 5.87 6.19
N MET A 169 16.82 5.66 7.51
CA MET A 169 17.97 6.05 8.32
C MET A 169 19.24 5.30 7.90
N GLU A 170 19.15 3.99 7.71
CA GLU A 170 20.27 3.16 7.23
C GLU A 170 20.76 3.57 5.84
N LYS A 171 19.86 4.00 4.95
CA LYS A 171 20.23 4.54 3.64
C LYS A 171 20.97 5.89 3.78
N ALA A 172 20.49 6.78 4.63
CA ALA A 172 21.12 8.08 4.89
C ALA A 172 22.53 7.92 5.50
N ILE A 173 22.69 7.01 6.47
CA ILE A 173 23.99 6.70 7.09
C ILE A 173 24.97 6.18 6.04
N ARG A 174 24.55 5.24 5.19
CA ARG A 174 25.41 4.69 4.12
C ARG A 174 25.89 5.77 3.15
N LEU A 175 24.99 6.63 2.70
CA LEU A 175 25.35 7.74 1.80
C LEU A 175 26.34 8.70 2.47
N ALA A 176 26.11 9.06 3.74
CA ALA A 176 27.03 9.93 4.48
C ALA A 176 28.43 9.31 4.63
N GLN A 177 28.50 8.01 4.89
CA GLN A 177 29.77 7.28 4.96
C GLN A 177 30.50 7.22 3.61
N GLU A 178 29.77 7.07 2.50
CA GLU A 178 30.34 7.10 1.15
C GLU A 178 30.87 8.49 0.76
N GLU A 179 30.14 9.55 1.09
CA GLU A 179 30.59 10.93 0.91
C GLU A 179 31.88 11.20 1.67
N LEU A 180 31.94 10.80 2.96
CA LEU A 180 33.13 10.97 3.79
C LEU A 180 34.35 10.25 3.19
N ARG A 181 34.18 8.98 2.80
CA ARG A 181 35.25 8.19 2.17
C ARG A 181 35.76 8.85 0.88
N ARG A 182 34.85 9.39 0.05
CA ARG A 182 35.22 10.11 -1.17
C ARG A 182 35.99 11.39 -0.88
N ALA A 183 35.62 12.13 0.17
CA ALA A 183 36.33 13.33 0.60
C ALA A 183 37.75 12.98 1.09
N GLU A 184 37.90 11.94 1.91
CA GLU A 184 39.20 11.44 2.37
C GLU A 184 40.09 10.99 1.21
N GLU A 185 39.55 10.23 0.25
CA GLU A 185 40.26 9.82 -0.97
C GLU A 185 40.70 11.02 -1.82
N TRP A 186 39.87 12.05 -1.91
CA TRP A 186 40.18 13.29 -2.62
C TRP A 186 41.32 14.07 -1.96
N GLU A 187 41.29 14.23 -0.64
CA GLU A 187 42.37 14.86 0.12
C GLU A 187 43.69 14.10 -0.03
N LEU A 188 43.66 12.76 0.05
CA LEU A 188 44.85 11.94 -0.15
C LEU A 188 45.44 12.11 -1.56
N ARG A 189 44.60 12.28 -2.59
CA ARG A 189 45.05 12.56 -3.96
C ARG A 189 45.68 13.95 -4.07
N LEU A 190 45.06 14.97 -3.47
CA LEU A 190 45.63 16.32 -3.44
C LEU A 190 46.98 16.35 -2.73
N SER A 191 47.10 15.68 -1.59
CA SER A 191 48.34 15.57 -0.82
C SER A 191 49.47 14.86 -1.58
N LYS A 192 49.16 14.01 -2.57
CA LYS A 192 50.16 13.32 -3.41
C LYS A 192 50.60 14.14 -4.63
N LEU A 193 49.89 15.22 -4.96
CA LEU A 193 50.19 16.11 -6.08
C LEU A 193 50.99 17.36 -5.65
N ALA A 194 51.11 17.60 -4.34
CA ALA A 194 51.95 18.64 -3.73
C ALA A 194 53.33 18.06 -3.36
#